data_AF-A0A9Q0GEM4-F1
#
_entry.id   AF-A0A9Q0GEM4-F1
#
_cell.length_a   1.000
_cell.length_b   1.000
_cell.length_c   1.000
_cell.angle_alpha   90.00
_cell.angle_beta   90.00
_cell.angle_gamma   90.00
#
_symmetry.space_group_name_H-M   'P 1'
#
loop_
_entity.id
_entity.type
_entity.pdbx_description
1 polymer ?
#
loop_
_entity_poly.entity_id
_entity_poly.type
_entity_poly.pdbx_seq_one_letter_code
_entity_poly.pdbx_strand_id
1 'polypeptide(L)'
;LTPTNGSLTHNLRLLGYYEPAVDFIARRSRLAFLGTDSAGKDFETYAKVVVNAAGPFCDTIRKMVDKDAKQMIYRSRGVHIVLPDYYPPEGMGLIVPKTKDGRVVFMHPWLGRTVAGTPDSNTIITQLPEPHEDEIILQLMSVTF
;
A
#
# COMPACT_ATOMS: atom_id res chain seq x y z
N LEU A 1 -5.39 13.00 16.82
CA LEU A 1 -4.33 12.16 17.43
C LEU A 1 -3.10 13.04 17.59
N THR A 2 -2.71 13.35 18.83
CA THR A 2 -1.54 14.19 19.13
C THR A 2 -0.25 13.43 18.76
N PRO A 3 0.75 14.06 18.13
CA PRO A 3 1.99 13.36 17.77
C PRO A 3 2.77 13.07 19.05
N THR A 4 2.97 11.80 19.38
CA THR A 4 3.90 11.40 20.43
C THR A 4 5.23 11.05 19.75
N ASN A 5 6.25 11.89 19.98
CA ASN A 5 7.63 11.54 19.72
C ASN A 5 8.05 10.49 20.75
N GLY A 6 7.70 9.23 20.51
CA GLY A 6 8.15 8.10 21.32
C GLY A 6 9.59 7.74 20.96
N SER A 7 10.49 7.78 21.95
CA SER A 7 11.77 7.08 21.84
C SER A 7 11.49 5.59 21.97
N LEU A 8 11.49 4.88 20.85
CA LEU A 8 11.61 3.43 20.87
C LEU A 8 13.01 3.08 21.40
N THR A 9 13.18 1.88 21.96
CA THR A 9 14.28 1.45 22.86
C THR A 9 15.68 1.34 22.24
N HIS A 10 15.90 1.89 21.06
CA HIS A 10 17.19 2.04 20.40
C HIS A 10 17.20 3.45 19.79
N ASN A 11 18.34 4.09 19.50
CA ASN A 11 18.46 5.45 18.92
C ASN A 11 17.76 5.61 17.56
N LEU A 12 16.44 5.42 17.52
CA LEU A 12 15.54 5.35 16.40
C LEU A 12 14.56 6.49 16.60
N ARG A 13 14.69 7.49 15.73
CA ARG A 13 13.73 8.57 15.66
C ARG A 13 12.65 8.16 14.68
N LEU A 14 11.46 7.81 15.18
CA LEU A 14 10.33 7.57 14.30
C LEU A 14 9.78 8.91 13.82
N LEU A 15 9.95 9.04 12.52
CA LEU A 15 9.20 9.89 11.64
C LEU A 15 7.65 9.61 11.65
N GLY A 16 6.72 10.15 12.47
CA GLY A 16 5.24 10.02 12.24
C GLY A 16 4.53 11.19 11.49
N TYR A 17 3.85 10.94 10.36
CA TYR A 17 3.13 11.91 9.48
C TYR A 17 4.01 13.02 8.84
N TYR A 18 4.61 12.76 7.66
CA TYR A 18 5.34 13.77 6.85
C TYR A 18 4.79 13.79 5.44
N GLU A 19 4.81 14.97 4.84
CA GLU A 19 4.80 15.14 3.39
C GLU A 19 6.04 14.41 2.79
N PRO A 20 5.94 13.85 1.58
CA PRO A 20 6.99 13.03 0.99
C PRO A 20 8.33 13.78 0.83
N ALA A 21 9.41 13.01 0.62
CA ALA A 21 10.72 13.56 0.26
C ALA A 21 10.58 14.61 -0.84
N VAL A 22 11.01 15.84 -0.57
CA VAL A 22 10.89 16.94 -1.53
C VAL A 22 12.05 16.91 -2.52
N ASP A 23 13.23 16.49 -2.06
CA ASP A 23 14.41 16.35 -2.91
C ASP A 23 15.46 15.42 -2.27
N PHE A 24 16.29 14.79 -3.11
CA PHE A 24 17.46 14.03 -2.69
C PHE A 24 18.73 14.73 -3.17
N ILE A 25 19.41 15.41 -2.26
CA ILE A 25 20.67 16.07 -2.58
C ILE A 25 21.80 15.03 -2.42
N ALA A 26 22.26 14.47 -3.55
CA ALA A 26 23.47 13.65 -3.60
C ALA A 26 24.73 14.53 -3.55
N ARG A 27 25.04 15.11 -2.38
CA ARG A 27 26.31 15.83 -2.18
C ARG A 27 27.41 14.86 -1.74
N ARG A 28 28.31 14.56 -2.69
CA ARG A 28 29.69 14.03 -2.54
C ARG A 28 29.94 12.75 -1.74
N SER A 29 29.00 12.24 -0.93
CA SER A 29 29.15 11.01 -0.14
C SER A 29 27.99 10.76 0.86
N ARG A 30 27.01 11.67 0.98
CA ARG A 30 25.87 11.55 1.91
C ARG A 30 24.57 11.93 1.19
N LEU A 31 23.52 11.15 1.38
CA LEU A 31 22.18 11.51 0.94
C LEU A 31 21.57 12.44 1.97
N ALA A 32 21.17 13.64 1.53
CA ALA A 32 20.33 14.53 2.32
C ALA A 32 18.87 14.36 1.90
N PHE A 33 17.98 14.25 2.88
CA PHE A 33 16.54 14.26 2.69
C PHE A 33 16.00 15.61 3.18
N LEU A 34 15.26 16.30 2.32
CA LEU A 34 14.42 17.42 2.70
C LEU A 34 13.01 16.88 2.93
N GLY A 35 12.49 17.05 4.14
CA GLY A 35 11.09 16.77 4.44
C GLY A 35 10.47 17.86 5.29
N THR A 36 9.15 17.81 5.39
CA THR A 36 8.36 18.79 6.12
C THR A 36 7.73 18.10 7.33
N ASP A 37 7.93 18.65 8.53
CA ASP A 37 7.35 18.10 9.75
C ASP A 37 5.82 18.34 9.85
N SER A 38 5.19 17.77 10.88
CA SER A 38 3.76 17.91 11.11
C SER A 38 3.30 19.37 11.37
N ALA A 39 4.23 20.31 11.57
CA ALA A 39 3.98 21.73 11.71
C ALA A 39 4.23 22.51 10.41
N GLY A 40 4.53 21.83 9.30
CA GLY A 40 4.79 22.47 8.01
C GLY A 40 6.22 23.02 7.88
N LYS A 41 7.15 22.65 8.76
CA LYS A 41 8.52 23.15 8.73
C LYS A 41 9.46 22.19 8.02
N ASP A 42 10.18 22.72 7.04
CA ASP A 42 11.21 21.97 6.33
C ASP A 42 12.44 21.70 7.20
N PHE A 43 13.00 20.49 7.07
CA PHE A 43 14.23 20.08 7.72
C PHE A 43 15.11 19.23 6.81
N GLU A 44 16.42 19.37 6.98
CA GLU A 44 17.41 18.52 6.34
C GLU A 44 17.91 17.44 7.30
N THR A 45 18.05 16.21 6.80
CA THR A 45 18.71 15.13 7.54
C THR A 45 19.74 14.40 6.66
N TYR A 46 20.80 13.91 7.28
CA TYR A 46 21.92 13.28 6.60
C TYR A 46 22.17 11.89 7.16
N ALA A 47 22.19 10.87 6.29
CA ALA A 47 22.46 9.49 6.66
C ALA A 47 23.66 8.91 5.90
N LYS A 48 24.31 7.89 6.49
CA LYS A 48 25.32 7.08 5.79
C LYS A 48 24.68 6.15 4.76
N VAL A 49 23.48 5.67 5.07
CA VAL A 49 22.68 4.75 4.24
C VAL A 49 21.23 5.22 4.27
N VAL A 50 20.58 5.20 3.11
CA VAL A 50 19.14 5.45 2.98
C VAL A 50 18.50 4.22 2.36
N VAL A 51 17.41 3.75 2.95
CA VAL A 51 16.61 2.63 2.42
C VAL A 51 15.30 3.20 1.87
N ASN A 52 15.03 2.95 0.59
CA ASN A 52 13.76 3.29 -0.03
C ASN A 52 12.73 2.18 0.24
N ALA A 53 11.81 2.44 1.17
CA ALA A 53 10.71 1.55 1.52
C ALA A 53 9.33 2.14 1.18
N ALA A 54 9.24 2.92 0.10
CA ALA A 54 8.03 3.66 -0.29
C ALA A 54 6.93 2.79 -0.97
N GLY A 55 7.03 1.47 -0.88
CA GLY A 55 6.06 0.52 -1.45
C GLY A 55 5.83 0.76 -2.95
N PRO A 56 4.58 0.96 -3.42
CA PRO A 56 4.31 1.19 -4.84
C PRO A 56 5.00 2.47 -5.37
N PHE A 57 5.28 3.45 -4.51
CA PHE A 57 5.91 4.73 -4.88
C PHE A 57 7.44 4.67 -4.99
N CYS A 58 8.05 3.48 -4.85
CA CYS A 58 9.51 3.33 -4.90
C CYS A 58 10.13 3.93 -6.17
N ASP A 59 9.51 3.76 -7.34
CA ASP A 59 10.01 4.32 -8.59
C ASP A 59 9.96 5.86 -8.63
N THR A 60 9.00 6.48 -7.94
CA THR A 60 8.94 7.95 -7.80
C THR A 60 10.17 8.45 -7.05
N ILE A 61 10.51 7.81 -5.93
CA ILE A 61 11.71 8.16 -5.14
C ILE A 61 12.99 7.89 -5.93
N ARG A 62 13.07 6.78 -6.68
CA ARG A 62 14.24 6.47 -7.52
C ARG A 62 14.47 7.54 -8.59
N LYS A 63 13.39 8.04 -9.21
CA LYS A 63 13.45 9.07 -10.24
C LYS A 63 13.85 10.46 -9.72
N MET A 64 13.67 10.73 -8.42
CA MET A 64 14.19 11.95 -7.79
C MET A 64 15.73 11.94 -7.74
N VAL A 65 16.34 10.76 -7.55
CA VAL A 65 17.80 10.60 -7.47
C VAL A 65 18.42 10.44 -8.87
N ASP A 66 17.79 9.64 -9.73
CA ASP A 66 18.25 9.33 -11.07
C ASP A 66 17.08 9.42 -12.05
N LYS A 67 17.07 10.47 -12.88
CA LYS A 67 15.99 10.73 -13.85
C LYS A 67 15.88 9.64 -14.91
N ASP A 68 16.96 8.91 -15.20
CA ASP A 68 17.01 7.85 -16.21
C ASP A 68 16.69 6.47 -15.61
N ALA A 69 16.33 6.41 -14.32
CA ALA A 69 15.96 5.17 -13.65
C ALA A 69 14.81 4.46 -14.37
N LYS A 70 15.10 3.26 -14.87
CA LYS A 70 14.11 2.39 -15.50
C LYS A 70 13.02 1.98 -14.51
N GLN A 71 11.79 1.92 -15.02
CA GLN A 71 10.63 1.42 -14.27
C GLN A 71 10.91 -0.01 -13.79
N MET A 72 10.67 -0.23 -12.50
CA MET A 72 10.88 -1.52 -11.84
C MET A 72 9.58 -2.05 -11.23
N ILE A 73 8.71 -1.15 -10.75
CA ILE A 73 7.46 -1.55 -10.11
C ILE A 73 6.35 -1.71 -11.17
N TYR A 74 5.78 -2.92 -11.20
CA TYR A 74 4.51 -3.20 -11.86
C TYR A 74 3.39 -3.19 -10.81
N ARG A 75 2.21 -2.71 -11.20
CA ARG A 75 1.14 -2.38 -10.24
C ARG A 75 -0.06 -3.26 -10.49
N SER A 76 -0.60 -3.77 -9.41
CA SER A 76 -1.89 -4.43 -9.40
C SER A 76 -2.72 -3.83 -8.26
N ARG A 77 -4.01 -3.67 -8.52
CA ARG A 77 -5.01 -3.31 -7.54
C ARG A 77 -5.82 -4.55 -7.20
N GLY A 78 -5.98 -4.77 -5.90
CA GLY A 78 -6.94 -5.71 -5.34
C GLY A 78 -8.00 -4.96 -4.54
N VAL A 79 -9.24 -5.40 -4.67
CA VAL A 79 -10.39 -4.98 -3.87
C VAL A 79 -10.90 -6.15 -3.04
N HIS A 80 -11.30 -5.90 -1.80
CA HIS A 80 -12.06 -6.86 -1.01
C HIS A 80 -13.45 -6.30 -0.75
N ILE A 81 -14.46 -7.17 -0.82
CA ILE A 81 -15.84 -6.84 -0.46
C ILE A 81 -16.21 -7.51 0.86
N VAL A 82 -17.06 -6.83 1.64
CA VAL A 82 -17.61 -7.37 2.89
C VAL A 82 -19.03 -7.86 2.64
N LEU A 83 -19.25 -9.12 2.92
CA LEU A 83 -20.50 -9.83 2.74
C LEU A 83 -21.07 -10.28 4.09
N PRO A 84 -22.36 -10.59 4.16
CA PRO A 84 -22.93 -11.36 5.27
C PRO A 84 -22.16 -12.66 5.57
N ASP A 85 -22.29 -13.13 6.81
CA ASP A 85 -21.63 -14.33 7.34
C ASP A 85 -22.22 -15.64 6.81
N TYR A 86 -23.44 -15.63 6.29
CA TYR A 86 -24.09 -16.83 5.73
C TYR A 86 -23.50 -17.31 4.40
N TYR A 87 -22.54 -16.59 3.82
CA TYR A 87 -21.93 -16.94 2.53
C TYR A 87 -21.00 -18.17 2.62
N PRO A 88 -20.02 -18.23 3.55
CA PRO A 88 -19.29 -19.44 3.85
C PRO A 88 -19.95 -20.25 4.98
N PRO A 89 -19.64 -21.56 5.12
CA PRO A 89 -19.94 -22.29 6.34
C PRO A 89 -19.38 -21.59 7.57
N GLU A 90 -20.12 -21.66 8.68
CA GLU A 90 -19.78 -20.96 9.92
C GLU A 90 -18.35 -21.27 10.39
N GLY A 91 -17.57 -20.21 10.63
CA GLY A 91 -16.20 -20.32 11.14
C GLY A 91 -15.18 -20.88 10.15
N MET A 92 -15.53 -21.08 8.88
CA MET A 92 -14.62 -21.63 7.87
C MET A 92 -14.28 -20.64 6.76
N GLY A 93 -13.02 -20.68 6.32
CA GLY A 93 -12.60 -20.03 5.08
C GLY A 93 -12.96 -20.89 3.87
N LEU A 94 -13.35 -20.24 2.77
CA LEU A 94 -13.72 -20.89 1.51
C LEU A 94 -12.79 -20.44 0.39
N ILE A 95 -12.42 -21.38 -0.48
CA ILE A 95 -11.71 -21.11 -1.72
C ILE A 95 -12.69 -21.42 -2.85
N VAL A 96 -12.92 -20.44 -3.73
CA VAL A 96 -13.71 -20.57 -4.95
C VAL A 96 -12.75 -20.66 -6.13
N PRO A 97 -12.41 -21.87 -6.62
CA PRO A 97 -11.32 -22.07 -7.57
C PRO A 97 -11.68 -21.80 -9.04
N LYS A 98 -12.96 -21.53 -9.34
CA LYS A 98 -13.45 -21.41 -10.71
C LYS A 98 -14.35 -20.18 -10.88
N THR A 99 -13.74 -19.01 -10.88
CA THR A 99 -14.41 -17.79 -11.36
C THR A 99 -14.54 -17.81 -12.89
N LYS A 100 -15.37 -16.91 -13.45
CA LYS A 100 -15.59 -16.82 -14.90
C LYS A 100 -14.31 -16.57 -15.71
N ASP A 101 -13.31 -15.94 -15.10
CA ASP A 101 -12.01 -15.61 -15.67
C ASP A 101 -10.87 -16.55 -15.23
N GLY A 102 -11.19 -17.66 -14.54
CA GLY A 102 -10.21 -18.67 -14.13
C GLY A 102 -9.34 -18.29 -12.92
N ARG A 103 -9.69 -17.20 -12.22
CA ARG A 103 -9.07 -16.77 -10.97
C ARG A 103 -9.67 -17.52 -9.77
N VAL A 104 -9.04 -17.30 -8.62
CA VAL A 104 -9.44 -17.85 -7.33
C VAL A 104 -9.93 -16.72 -6.44
N VAL A 105 -11.10 -16.90 -5.82
CA VAL A 105 -11.61 -15.99 -4.79
C VAL A 105 -11.53 -16.69 -3.43
N PHE A 106 -11.01 -15.98 -2.43
CA PHE A 106 -11.00 -16.40 -1.04
C PHE A 106 -12.14 -15.72 -0.30
N MET A 107 -12.77 -16.46 0.59
CA MET A 107 -13.79 -15.97 1.50
C MET A 107 -13.34 -16.29 2.92
N HIS A 108 -13.23 -15.28 3.77
CA HIS A 108 -12.72 -15.44 5.13
C HIS A 108 -13.71 -14.85 6.15
N PRO A 109 -14.06 -15.60 7.21
CA PRO A 109 -14.84 -15.05 8.30
C PRO A 109 -14.02 -13.97 9.03
N TRP A 110 -14.61 -12.79 9.21
CA TRP A 110 -13.98 -11.67 9.89
C TRP A 110 -15.04 -10.83 10.62
N LEU A 111 -14.93 -10.75 11.95
CA LEU A 111 -15.79 -9.93 12.81
C LEU A 111 -17.31 -10.10 12.56
N GLY A 112 -17.77 -11.35 12.43
CA GLY A 112 -19.20 -11.66 12.18
C GLY A 112 -19.68 -11.33 10.75
N ARG A 113 -18.74 -11.18 9.82
CA ARG A 113 -18.96 -10.96 8.39
C ARG A 113 -18.04 -11.89 7.59
N THR A 114 -18.17 -11.84 6.28
CA THR A 114 -17.25 -12.50 5.35
C THR A 114 -16.50 -11.46 4.53
N VAL A 115 -15.18 -11.53 4.51
CA VAL A 115 -14.34 -10.77 3.57
C VAL A 115 -14.08 -11.66 2.36
N ALA A 116 -14.47 -11.20 1.17
CA ALA A 116 -14.21 -11.89 -0.08
C ALA A 116 -13.24 -11.09 -0.96
N GLY A 117 -12.35 -11.79 -1.67
CA GLY A 117 -11.41 -11.16 -2.61
C GLY A 117 -10.27 -12.10 -3.07
N THR A 118 -9.30 -11.60 -3.84
CA THR A 118 -9.26 -10.27 -4.45
C THR A 118 -8.98 -10.39 -5.96
N PRO A 119 -9.61 -9.54 -6.81
CA PRO A 119 -9.25 -9.48 -8.22
C PRO A 119 -7.84 -8.92 -8.40
N ASP A 120 -7.29 -9.14 -9.59
CA ASP A 120 -5.98 -8.64 -9.99
C ASP A 120 -6.15 -7.76 -11.24
N SER A 121 -6.16 -6.44 -11.04
CA SER A 121 -6.32 -5.48 -12.14
C SER A 121 -5.13 -4.54 -12.23
N ASN A 122 -4.66 -4.30 -13.45
CA ASN A 122 -3.65 -3.27 -13.67
C ASN A 122 -4.18 -1.89 -13.23
N THR A 123 -3.32 -1.07 -12.62
CA THR A 123 -3.74 0.21 -12.06
C THR A 123 -2.66 1.28 -12.15
N ILE A 124 -3.06 2.53 -11.95
CA ILE A 124 -2.14 3.63 -11.68
C ILE A 124 -1.92 3.74 -10.18
N ILE A 125 -0.73 4.17 -9.78
CA ILE A 125 -0.46 4.39 -8.35
C ILE A 125 -1.17 5.67 -7.93
N THR A 126 -1.97 5.58 -6.88
CA THR A 126 -2.62 6.70 -6.19
C THR A 126 -2.52 6.48 -4.69
N GLN A 127 -2.53 7.56 -3.91
CA GLN A 127 -2.60 7.50 -2.46
C GLN A 127 -3.97 7.00 -1.96
N LEU A 128 -5.00 7.19 -2.78
CA LEU A 128 -6.38 6.82 -2.49
C LEU A 128 -6.87 5.91 -3.61
N PRO A 129 -6.45 4.62 -3.63
CA PRO A 129 -6.98 3.67 -4.59
C PRO A 129 -8.45 3.40 -4.27
N GLU A 130 -9.30 3.54 -5.27
CA GLU A 130 -10.74 3.30 -5.15
C GLU A 130 -11.12 1.98 -5.81
N PRO A 131 -12.15 1.28 -5.32
CA PRO A 131 -12.69 0.13 -5.99
C PRO A 131 -13.42 0.55 -7.27
N HIS A 132 -13.34 -0.27 -8.32
CA HIS A 132 -14.09 -0.06 -9.55
C HIS A 132 -15.28 -1.00 -9.56
N GLU A 133 -16.38 -0.60 -10.21
CA GLU A 133 -17.62 -1.38 -10.24
C GLU A 133 -17.43 -2.75 -10.90
N ASP A 134 -16.61 -2.85 -11.95
CA ASP A 134 -16.32 -4.10 -12.66
C ASP A 134 -15.71 -5.17 -11.75
N GLU A 135 -14.81 -4.78 -10.85
CA GLU A 135 -14.20 -5.66 -9.85
C GLU A 135 -15.15 -6.07 -8.73
N ILE A 136 -16.06 -5.17 -8.34
CA ILE A 136 -17.11 -5.48 -7.36
C ILE A 136 -18.06 -6.50 -7.98
N ILE A 137 -18.51 -6.25 -9.21
CA ILE A 137 -19.40 -7.14 -9.96
C ILE A 137 -18.75 -8.50 -10.17
N LEU A 138 -17.47 -8.55 -10.58
CA LEU A 138 -16.73 -9.80 -10.75
C LEU A 138 -16.73 -10.65 -9.47
N GLN A 139 -16.50 -10.02 -8.32
CA GLN A 139 -16.51 -10.71 -7.03
C GLN A 139 -17.92 -11.20 -6.67
N LEU A 140 -18.94 -10.36 -6.81
CA LEU A 140 -20.33 -10.75 -6.54
C LEU A 140 -20.78 -11.92 -7.42
N MET A 141 -20.43 -11.89 -8.71
CA MET A 141 -20.72 -12.98 -9.65
C MET A 141 -19.94 -14.26 -9.35
N SER A 142 -18.84 -14.18 -8.59
CA SER A 142 -18.01 -15.33 -8.21
C SER A 142 -18.46 -16.00 -6.92
N VAL A 143 -19.19 -15.29 -6.07
CA VAL A 143 -19.67 -15.79 -4.75
C VAL A 143 -21.16 -16.14 -4.74
N THR A 144 -21.88 -15.81 -5.82
CA THR A 144 -23.29 -16.19 -5.99
C THR A 144 -23.35 -17.51 -6.77
N PHE A 145 -23.61 -18.60 -6.05
CA PHE A 145 -23.82 -19.94 -6.62
C PHE A 145 -25.30 -20.20 -6.91
#